data_AF-A0A1E4JYM9-F1
#
_entry.id   AF-A0A1E4JYM9-F1
#
_cell.length_a   1.000
_cell.length_b   1.000
_cell.length_c   1.000
_cell.angle_alpha   90.00
_cell.angle_beta   90.00
_cell.angle_gamma   90.00
#
_symmetry.space_group_name_H-M   'P 1'
#
loop_
_entity.id
_entity.type
_entity.pdbx_description
1 polymer ?
#
loop_
_entity_poly.entity_id
_entity_poly.type
_entity_poly.pdbx_seq_one_letter_code
_entity_poly.pdbx_strand_id
1 'polypeptide(L)'
;MSVMPRLFAGVQRRAVAVAVVLLALAPLAQADSIRGDCRYKGESIRFSDGVVFQEPGYFDKSRSDVVVTLATFAIDKTALAAAQDKSDAVSDQRFAADEGRTLMLRLAGGKVSALGYSGGGMSFSTSGSNVGKLQTRANDASHVDAGFTLDGDPDELQCALDFDLAYATKVAATAAGAAAGGGATGPAAKGKPLPPGGGDAGKVFQANLAAMRKGDFDAMLATVTQAQAEKMRAQKNAPDFAAMLEMMKAFAPKSANVTGGQDFGDRAELVIEALDQSGDKASGTSTLRKEGGQWKVDKTSMKSGL
;
A
#
# COMPACT_ATOMS: atom_id res chain seq x y z
N MET A 1 26.43 -52.93 -81.61
CA MET A 1 27.06 -52.88 -80.28
C MET A 1 26.48 -51.69 -79.53
N SER A 2 25.90 -51.98 -78.36
CA SER A 2 25.89 -51.11 -77.18
C SER A 2 25.09 -49.78 -77.14
N VAL A 3 23.95 -49.90 -76.43
CA VAL A 3 23.41 -49.07 -75.34
C VAL A 3 22.51 -47.85 -75.69
N MET A 4 21.24 -47.99 -75.25
CA MET A 4 20.17 -47.01 -74.92
C MET A 4 20.63 -45.89 -73.94
N PRO A 5 19.83 -44.88 -73.49
CA PRO A 5 18.36 -44.77 -73.46
C PRO A 5 17.75 -43.39 -73.83
N ARG A 6 16.41 -43.41 -73.82
CA ARG A 6 15.43 -42.33 -74.02
C ARG A 6 15.38 -41.38 -72.83
N LEU A 7 15.31 -40.07 -73.10
CA LEU A 7 14.90 -39.03 -72.15
C LEU A 7 13.38 -38.89 -72.16
N PHE A 8 12.74 -39.22 -71.03
CA PHE A 8 11.33 -38.89 -70.77
C PHE A 8 11.24 -37.46 -70.21
N ALA A 9 10.42 -36.62 -70.84
CA ALA A 9 10.08 -35.29 -70.36
C ALA A 9 9.06 -35.39 -69.21
N GLY A 10 9.44 -34.88 -68.04
CA GLY A 10 8.60 -34.81 -66.85
C GLY A 10 7.64 -33.61 -66.85
N VAL A 11 6.40 -33.88 -66.50
CA VAL A 11 5.27 -32.96 -66.29
C VAL A 11 5.57 -31.97 -65.16
N GLN A 12 5.39 -30.66 -65.41
CA GLN A 12 5.45 -29.64 -64.36
C GLN A 12 4.21 -29.67 -63.47
N ARG A 13 4.39 -29.95 -62.17
CA ARG A 13 3.39 -29.70 -61.13
C ARG A 13 3.69 -28.35 -60.47
N ARG A 14 2.76 -27.41 -60.61
CA ARG A 14 2.73 -26.17 -59.82
C ARG A 14 2.35 -26.52 -58.39
N ALA A 15 3.31 -26.39 -57.47
CA ALA A 15 3.06 -26.48 -56.03
C ALA A 15 2.43 -25.16 -55.57
N VAL A 16 1.17 -25.22 -55.12
CA VAL A 16 0.53 -24.15 -54.35
C VAL A 16 1.03 -24.30 -52.91
N ALA A 17 1.88 -23.38 -52.48
CA ALA A 17 2.31 -23.28 -51.09
C ALA A 17 1.15 -22.75 -50.23
N VAL A 18 0.55 -23.62 -49.42
CA VAL A 18 -0.38 -23.23 -48.37
C VAL A 18 0.45 -22.61 -47.25
N ALA A 19 0.37 -21.28 -47.11
CA ALA A 19 0.96 -20.57 -45.97
C ALA A 19 0.17 -20.93 -44.71
N VAL A 20 0.76 -21.74 -43.83
CA VAL A 20 0.28 -21.94 -42.47
C VAL A 20 0.53 -20.64 -41.72
N VAL A 21 -0.52 -19.86 -41.51
CA VAL A 21 -0.49 -18.70 -40.61
C VAL A 21 -0.36 -19.24 -39.19
N LEU A 22 0.84 -19.13 -38.62
CA LEU A 22 1.06 -19.27 -37.18
C LEU A 22 0.27 -18.16 -36.48
N LEU A 23 -0.91 -18.49 -35.95
CA LEU A 23 -1.60 -17.66 -34.97
C LEU A 23 -0.65 -17.50 -33.78
N ALA A 24 -0.09 -16.30 -33.66
CA ALA A 24 0.60 -15.89 -32.45
C ALA A 24 -0.38 -16.07 -31.29
N LEU A 25 -0.08 -17.00 -30.39
CA LEU A 25 -0.68 -17.09 -29.06
C LEU A 25 -0.36 -15.78 -28.35
N ALA A 26 -1.25 -14.79 -28.49
CA ALA A 26 -1.26 -13.67 -27.57
C ALA A 26 -1.43 -14.27 -26.16
N PRO A 27 -0.55 -13.93 -25.19
CA PRO A 27 -0.74 -14.39 -23.83
C PRO A 27 -2.12 -13.90 -23.36
N LEU A 28 -3.00 -14.84 -23.03
CA LEU A 28 -4.25 -14.53 -22.34
C LEU A 28 -3.84 -13.79 -21.06
N ALA A 29 -4.18 -12.51 -20.99
CA ALA A 29 -4.09 -11.78 -19.73
C ALA A 29 -4.97 -12.56 -18.73
N GLN A 30 -4.36 -13.06 -17.65
CA GLN A 30 -5.14 -13.63 -16.55
C GLN A 30 -6.10 -12.54 -16.07
N ALA A 31 -7.39 -12.85 -16.12
CA ALA A 31 -8.41 -11.98 -15.54
C ALA A 31 -8.34 -12.14 -14.03
N ASP A 32 -8.24 -11.02 -13.32
CA ASP A 32 -8.31 -11.00 -11.86
C ASP A 32 -9.57 -11.74 -11.41
N SER A 33 -9.43 -12.61 -10.42
CA SER A 33 -10.54 -13.38 -9.88
C SER A 33 -10.52 -13.37 -8.35
N ILE A 34 -11.71 -13.23 -7.76
CA ILE A 34 -11.92 -13.31 -6.33
C ILE A 34 -13.15 -14.19 -6.10
N ARG A 35 -13.04 -15.15 -5.19
CA ARG A 35 -14.11 -16.07 -4.80
C ARG A 35 -14.16 -16.18 -3.28
N GLY A 36 -15.34 -16.48 -2.77
CA GLY A 36 -15.60 -16.61 -1.34
C GLY A 36 -16.22 -15.34 -0.72
N ASP A 37 -16.27 -15.33 0.60
CA ASP A 37 -16.84 -14.23 1.38
C ASP A 37 -16.10 -14.03 2.69
N CYS A 38 -16.23 -12.83 3.23
CA CYS A 38 -15.97 -12.57 4.64
C CYS A 38 -17.28 -12.31 5.37
N ARG A 39 -17.26 -12.51 6.69
CA ARG A 39 -18.35 -12.11 7.58
C ARG A 39 -17.79 -11.26 8.69
N TYR A 40 -18.51 -10.20 9.04
CA TYR A 40 -18.16 -9.40 10.20
C TYR A 40 -19.42 -8.89 10.89
N LYS A 41 -19.54 -9.16 12.19
CA LYS A 41 -20.73 -8.79 12.99
C LYS A 41 -22.05 -9.24 12.36
N GLY A 42 -22.07 -10.49 11.87
CA GLY A 42 -23.23 -11.08 11.21
C GLY A 42 -23.49 -10.61 9.76
N GLU A 43 -22.72 -9.66 9.23
CA GLU A 43 -22.87 -9.21 7.85
C GLU A 43 -21.95 -9.96 6.89
N SER A 44 -22.49 -10.47 5.79
CA SER A 44 -21.71 -11.05 4.69
C SER A 44 -21.14 -9.98 3.76
N ILE A 45 -19.84 -10.06 3.48
CA ILE A 45 -19.08 -9.14 2.64
C ILE A 45 -18.53 -9.92 1.45
N ARG A 46 -18.85 -9.48 0.24
CA ARG A 46 -18.31 -10.03 -1.01
C ARG A 46 -17.46 -8.99 -1.72
N PHE A 47 -16.19 -9.29 -1.89
CA PHE A 47 -15.28 -8.45 -2.66
C PHE A 47 -15.44 -8.76 -4.16
N SER A 48 -15.53 -7.70 -4.96
CA SER A 48 -15.78 -7.77 -6.39
C SER A 48 -14.55 -7.43 -7.23
N ASP A 49 -13.58 -6.71 -6.65
CA ASP A 49 -12.32 -6.36 -7.31
C ASP A 49 -11.17 -6.38 -6.30
N GLY A 50 -9.95 -6.40 -6.80
CA GLY A 50 -8.76 -6.44 -5.98
C GLY A 50 -7.54 -6.06 -6.76
N VAL A 51 -6.47 -5.79 -6.03
CA VAL A 51 -5.20 -5.36 -6.59
C VAL A 51 -4.06 -5.73 -5.66
N VAL A 52 -2.92 -6.08 -6.25
CA VAL A 52 -1.68 -6.30 -5.52
C VAL A 52 -0.74 -5.13 -5.76
N PHE A 53 -0.03 -4.67 -4.73
CA PHE A 53 1.06 -3.73 -4.90
C PHE A 53 2.16 -3.98 -3.86
N GLN A 54 3.29 -3.32 -4.07
CA GLN A 54 4.45 -3.42 -3.19
C GLN A 54 4.55 -2.16 -2.35
N GLU A 55 4.83 -2.32 -1.06
CA GLU A 55 5.12 -1.23 -0.15
C GLU A 55 6.37 -1.50 0.68
N PRO A 56 7.09 -0.46 1.13
CA PRO A 56 8.14 -0.62 2.11
C PRO A 56 7.65 -1.40 3.34
N GLY A 57 8.41 -2.42 3.70
CA GLY A 57 8.03 -3.41 4.68
C GLY A 57 7.62 -2.78 6.00
N TYR A 58 6.59 -3.32 6.62
CA TYR A 58 6.01 -2.75 7.83
C TYR A 58 6.98 -2.81 9.01
N PHE A 59 7.71 -3.93 9.13
CA PHE A 59 8.69 -4.17 10.18
C PHE A 59 10.13 -3.87 9.76
N ASP A 60 10.40 -3.91 8.45
CA ASP A 60 11.71 -3.68 7.87
C ASP A 60 11.55 -2.94 6.54
N LYS A 61 11.76 -1.63 6.60
CA LYS A 61 11.59 -0.72 5.46
C LYS A 61 12.63 -0.95 4.35
N SER A 62 13.68 -1.75 4.60
CA SER A 62 14.65 -2.15 3.57
C SER A 62 14.13 -3.29 2.69
N ARG A 63 13.05 -3.95 3.10
CA ARG A 63 12.35 -4.98 2.33
C ARG A 63 11.05 -4.42 1.80
N SER A 64 10.51 -5.06 0.76
CA SER A 64 9.16 -4.77 0.28
C SER A 64 8.21 -5.83 0.81
N ASP A 65 7.10 -5.41 1.40
CA ASP A 65 5.97 -6.29 1.64
C ASP A 65 5.08 -6.30 0.40
N VAL A 66 4.47 -7.45 0.13
CA VAL A 66 3.41 -7.56 -0.87
C VAL A 66 2.10 -7.25 -0.17
N VAL A 67 1.36 -6.27 -0.70
CA VAL A 67 0.06 -5.86 -0.16
C VAL A 67 -1.01 -6.30 -1.14
N VAL A 68 -1.89 -7.19 -0.67
CA VAL A 68 -3.09 -7.59 -1.39
C VAL A 68 -4.25 -6.78 -0.84
N THR A 69 -4.95 -6.04 -1.70
CA THR A 69 -6.15 -5.29 -1.31
C THR A 69 -7.34 -5.76 -2.10
N LEU A 70 -8.40 -6.14 -1.41
CA LEU A 70 -9.69 -6.56 -1.95
C LEU A 70 -10.73 -5.48 -1.66
N ALA A 71 -11.64 -5.22 -2.59
CA ALA A 71 -12.61 -4.14 -2.53
C ALA A 71 -14.02 -4.60 -2.97
N THR A 72 -15.05 -3.99 -2.39
CA THR A 72 -16.45 -4.17 -2.79
C THR A 72 -16.88 -3.24 -3.94
N PHE A 73 -15.93 -2.50 -4.50
CA PHE A 73 -16.10 -1.54 -5.58
C PHE A 73 -15.01 -1.78 -6.63
N ALA A 74 -15.23 -1.29 -7.86
CA ALA A 74 -14.23 -1.35 -8.91
C ALA A 74 -13.07 -0.39 -8.60
N ILE A 75 -11.84 -0.91 -8.55
CA ILE A 75 -10.65 -0.11 -8.30
C ILE A 75 -10.21 0.52 -9.62
N ASP A 76 -10.01 1.84 -9.64
CA ASP A 76 -9.30 2.51 -10.71
C ASP A 76 -7.80 2.17 -10.61
N LYS A 77 -7.44 1.06 -11.26
CA LYS A 77 -6.07 0.54 -11.30
C LYS A 77 -5.11 1.48 -12.04
N THR A 78 -5.60 2.33 -12.93
CA THR A 78 -4.78 3.33 -13.63
C THR A 78 -4.44 4.49 -12.71
N ALA A 79 -5.42 5.05 -12.01
CA ALA A 79 -5.18 6.05 -10.98
C ALA A 79 -4.28 5.50 -9.87
N LEU A 80 -4.52 4.25 -9.46
CA LEU A 80 -3.67 3.57 -8.50
C LEU A 80 -2.25 3.38 -9.02
N ALA A 81 -2.05 2.99 -10.27
CA ALA A 81 -0.73 2.85 -10.89
C ALA A 81 0.07 4.17 -10.87
N ALA A 82 -0.61 5.30 -11.09
CA ALA A 82 -0.01 6.64 -11.05
C ALA A 82 0.20 7.20 -9.64
N ALA A 83 -0.47 6.64 -8.62
CA ALA A 83 -0.39 7.13 -7.26
C ALA A 83 0.99 6.86 -6.62
N GLN A 84 1.48 7.84 -5.85
CA GLN A 84 2.71 7.70 -5.07
C GLN A 84 2.52 6.77 -3.86
N ASP A 85 1.37 6.87 -3.19
CA ASP A 85 0.97 5.98 -2.10
C ASP A 85 -0.26 5.18 -2.54
N LYS A 86 -0.08 3.86 -2.64
CA LYS A 86 -1.09 2.96 -3.18
C LYS A 86 -2.20 2.72 -2.17
N SER A 87 -1.86 2.53 -0.90
CA SER A 87 -2.84 2.33 0.18
C SER A 87 -3.70 3.57 0.40
N ASP A 88 -3.11 4.76 0.36
CA ASP A 88 -3.87 6.02 0.47
C ASP A 88 -4.79 6.19 -0.77
N ALA A 89 -4.32 5.89 -1.98
CA ALA A 89 -5.15 5.97 -3.19
C ALA A 89 -6.33 4.98 -3.19
N VAL A 90 -6.14 3.75 -2.71
CA VAL A 90 -7.26 2.81 -2.54
C VAL A 90 -8.22 3.30 -1.46
N SER A 91 -7.71 3.90 -0.38
CA SER A 91 -8.54 4.46 0.69
C SER A 91 -9.41 5.63 0.19
N ASP A 92 -8.85 6.53 -0.60
CA ASP A 92 -9.59 7.65 -1.21
C ASP A 92 -10.71 7.13 -2.14
N GLN A 93 -10.41 6.11 -2.96
CA GLN A 93 -11.43 5.47 -3.81
C GLN A 93 -12.53 4.79 -2.98
N ARG A 94 -12.17 4.15 -1.86
CA ARG A 94 -13.14 3.55 -0.93
C ARG A 94 -14.08 4.60 -0.34
N PHE A 95 -13.56 5.76 0.06
CA PHE A 95 -14.38 6.84 0.61
C PHE A 95 -15.30 7.48 -0.44
N ALA A 96 -14.89 7.47 -1.71
CA ALA A 96 -15.73 7.92 -2.81
C ALA A 96 -16.80 6.90 -3.23
N ALA A 97 -16.62 5.62 -2.91
CA ALA A 97 -17.56 4.56 -3.21
C ALA A 97 -18.69 4.49 -2.19
N ASP A 98 -19.93 4.30 -2.67
CA ASP A 98 -21.08 4.07 -1.81
C ASP A 98 -20.91 2.75 -1.02
N GLU A 99 -20.98 2.85 0.31
CA GLU A 99 -20.67 1.77 1.26
C GLU A 99 -19.34 1.02 0.99
N GLY A 100 -18.33 1.70 0.44
CA GLY A 100 -17.05 1.10 0.07
C GLY A 100 -16.35 0.37 1.22
N ARG A 101 -15.99 -0.90 0.99
CA ARG A 101 -15.26 -1.75 1.95
C ARG A 101 -14.00 -2.30 1.32
N THR A 102 -12.95 -2.40 2.14
CA THR A 102 -11.67 -2.97 1.74
C THR A 102 -11.16 -3.96 2.78
N LEU A 103 -10.52 -5.04 2.30
CA LEU A 103 -9.70 -5.94 3.10
C LEU A 103 -8.26 -5.89 2.56
N MET A 104 -7.33 -5.52 3.42
CA MET A 104 -5.90 -5.43 3.12
C MET A 104 -5.16 -6.56 3.84
N LEU A 105 -4.41 -7.36 3.10
CA LEU A 105 -3.50 -8.39 3.61
C LEU A 105 -2.07 -7.99 3.27
N ARG A 106 -1.23 -7.83 4.28
CA ARG A 106 0.20 -7.57 4.09
C ARG A 106 0.96 -8.87 4.22
N LEU A 107 1.72 -9.23 3.20
CA LEU A 107 2.47 -10.47 3.13
C LEU A 107 3.95 -10.22 3.39
N ALA A 108 4.51 -10.90 4.38
CA ALA A 108 5.94 -10.91 4.67
C ALA A 108 6.41 -12.36 4.84
N GLY A 109 7.44 -12.76 4.08
CA GLY A 109 7.99 -14.11 4.15
C GLY A 109 6.98 -15.23 3.85
N GLY A 110 6.01 -14.97 2.96
CA GLY A 110 4.97 -15.94 2.57
C GLY A 110 3.83 -16.10 3.58
N LYS A 111 3.73 -15.23 4.59
CA LYS A 111 2.66 -15.22 5.60
C LYS A 111 1.98 -13.86 5.66
N VAL A 112 0.74 -13.81 6.16
CA VAL A 112 0.08 -12.53 6.46
C VAL A 112 0.65 -11.97 7.77
N SER A 113 1.30 -10.82 7.67
CA SER A 113 1.93 -10.11 8.79
C SER A 113 1.04 -9.03 9.40
N ALA A 114 0.09 -8.52 8.60
CA ALA A 114 -0.95 -7.62 9.05
C ALA A 114 -2.21 -7.78 8.19
N LEU A 115 -3.35 -7.57 8.82
CA LEU A 115 -4.66 -7.54 8.18
C LEU A 115 -5.38 -6.27 8.62
N GLY A 116 -6.00 -5.58 7.68
CA GLY A 116 -6.90 -4.46 7.95
C GLY A 116 -8.18 -4.58 7.15
N TYR A 117 -9.32 -4.48 7.80
CA TYR A 117 -10.64 -4.33 7.20
C TYR A 117 -11.20 -2.95 7.53
N SER A 118 -11.83 -2.29 6.57
CA SER A 118 -12.46 -0.98 6.78
C SER A 118 -13.59 -0.74 5.80
N GLY A 119 -14.74 -0.25 6.28
CA GLY A 119 -15.90 0.13 5.47
C GLY A 119 -17.23 -0.24 6.12
N GLY A 120 -18.33 0.33 5.62
CA GLY A 120 -19.67 0.08 6.18
C GLY A 120 -19.82 0.45 7.66
N GLY A 121 -19.12 1.50 8.13
CA GLY A 121 -19.09 1.90 9.54
C GLY A 121 -18.32 0.95 10.47
N MET A 122 -17.62 -0.04 9.92
CA MET A 122 -16.88 -1.06 10.66
C MET A 122 -15.39 -1.01 10.32
N SER A 123 -14.56 -1.40 11.30
CA SER A 123 -13.12 -1.55 11.13
C SER A 123 -12.60 -2.68 11.98
N PHE A 124 -11.67 -3.46 11.43
CA PHE A 124 -10.93 -4.49 12.16
C PHE A 124 -9.48 -4.45 11.72
N SER A 125 -8.54 -4.57 12.66
CA SER A 125 -7.11 -4.60 12.34
C SER A 125 -6.39 -5.52 13.29
N THR A 126 -5.49 -6.33 12.76
CA THR A 126 -4.62 -7.20 13.55
C THR A 126 -3.27 -7.36 12.87
N SER A 127 -2.24 -7.62 13.66
CA SER A 127 -0.89 -7.82 13.15
C SER A 127 -0.16 -8.86 13.98
N GLY A 128 0.76 -9.59 13.37
CA GLY A 128 1.49 -10.68 14.00
C GLY A 128 2.40 -11.40 13.02
N SER A 129 3.04 -12.48 13.45
CA SER A 129 3.91 -13.28 12.57
C SER A 129 3.15 -14.28 11.70
N ASN A 130 1.83 -14.45 11.93
CA ASN A 130 0.96 -15.37 11.19
C ASN A 130 -0.53 -15.07 11.45
N VAL A 131 -1.08 -14.05 10.80
CA VAL A 131 -2.53 -13.74 10.88
C VAL A 131 -3.31 -14.66 9.95
N GLY A 132 -4.26 -15.43 10.48
CA GLY A 132 -5.04 -16.39 9.70
C GLY A 132 -4.17 -17.48 9.05
N LYS A 133 -4.69 -18.09 7.97
CA LYS A 133 -4.00 -19.13 7.18
C LYS A 133 -3.97 -18.67 5.72
N LEU A 134 -2.76 -18.54 5.17
CA LEU A 134 -2.54 -18.23 3.77
C LEU A 134 -1.94 -19.44 3.06
N GLN A 135 -2.55 -19.82 1.93
CA GLN A 135 -2.11 -20.88 1.05
C GLN A 135 -1.73 -20.27 -0.29
N THR A 136 -0.48 -19.84 -0.41
CA THR A 136 0.06 -19.25 -1.64
C THR A 136 0.30 -20.33 -2.69
N ARG A 137 -0.37 -20.21 -3.84
CA ARG A 137 -0.16 -21.04 -5.03
C ARG A 137 0.84 -20.38 -5.98
N ALA A 138 0.73 -19.06 -6.15
CA ALA A 138 1.70 -18.24 -6.87
C ALA A 138 1.88 -16.88 -6.18
N ASN A 139 3.12 -16.39 -6.18
CA ASN A 139 3.47 -15.00 -5.85
C ASN A 139 4.73 -14.68 -6.63
N ASP A 140 4.54 -14.16 -7.83
CA ASP A 140 5.61 -13.84 -8.77
C ASP A 140 5.57 -12.37 -9.18
N ALA A 141 6.34 -11.99 -10.21
CA ALA A 141 6.42 -10.62 -10.68
C ALA A 141 5.11 -10.10 -11.33
N SER A 142 4.17 -10.99 -11.65
CA SER A 142 2.96 -10.68 -12.40
C SER A 142 1.69 -10.72 -11.57
N HIS A 143 1.56 -11.68 -10.65
CA HIS A 143 0.33 -11.88 -9.87
C HIS A 143 0.58 -12.55 -8.51
N VAL A 144 -0.46 -12.54 -7.68
CA VAL A 144 -0.57 -13.35 -6.46
C VAL A 144 -1.83 -14.21 -6.58
N ASP A 145 -1.64 -15.53 -6.55
CA ASP A 145 -2.70 -16.53 -6.44
C ASP A 145 -2.62 -17.19 -5.06
N ALA A 146 -3.62 -16.97 -4.21
CA ALA A 146 -3.66 -17.54 -2.88
C ALA A 146 -5.07 -17.79 -2.35
N GLY A 147 -5.18 -18.79 -1.47
CA GLY A 147 -6.31 -18.96 -0.57
C GLY A 147 -6.03 -18.32 0.78
N PHE A 148 -6.98 -17.60 1.35
CA PHE A 148 -6.87 -17.01 2.68
C PHE A 148 -8.07 -17.38 3.55
N THR A 149 -7.81 -17.92 4.74
CA THR A 149 -8.85 -18.11 5.75
C THR A 149 -8.51 -17.38 7.04
N LEU A 150 -9.50 -16.73 7.62
CA LEU A 150 -9.46 -16.16 8.96
C LEU A 150 -10.59 -16.77 9.77
N ASP A 151 -10.20 -17.54 10.78
CA ASP A 151 -11.12 -18.05 11.80
C ASP A 151 -11.32 -16.95 12.85
N GLY A 152 -12.54 -16.80 13.37
CA GLY A 152 -12.90 -15.85 14.42
C GLY A 152 -14.27 -16.21 15.00
N ASP A 153 -14.66 -15.56 16.09
CA ASP A 153 -16.02 -15.70 16.63
C ASP A 153 -17.04 -14.95 15.74
N PRO A 154 -18.36 -15.21 15.86
CA PRO A 154 -19.39 -14.60 14.99
C PRO A 154 -19.40 -13.05 14.97
N ASP A 155 -18.87 -12.44 16.02
CA ASP A 155 -18.75 -10.99 16.18
C ASP A 155 -17.41 -10.43 15.66
N GLU A 156 -16.46 -11.30 15.36
CA GLU A 156 -15.15 -10.97 14.77
C GLU A 156 -15.16 -11.14 13.25
N LEU A 157 -14.09 -10.66 12.61
CA LEU A 157 -13.93 -10.83 11.17
C LEU A 157 -13.57 -12.28 10.86
N GLN A 158 -14.41 -12.93 10.05
CA GLN A 158 -14.18 -14.26 9.50
C GLN A 158 -14.02 -14.13 8.00
N CYS A 159 -13.11 -14.90 7.39
CA CYS A 159 -12.91 -14.87 5.94
C CYS A 159 -12.61 -16.27 5.40
N ALA A 160 -13.15 -16.57 4.22
CA ALA A 160 -12.73 -17.69 3.39
C ALA A 160 -12.70 -17.21 1.94
N LEU A 161 -11.50 -16.92 1.45
CA LEU A 161 -11.27 -16.27 0.17
C LEU A 161 -10.28 -17.06 -0.69
N ASP A 162 -10.52 -17.07 -1.99
CA ASP A 162 -9.56 -17.45 -3.01
C ASP A 162 -9.43 -16.29 -3.99
N PHE A 163 -8.20 -15.88 -4.29
CA PHE A 163 -7.95 -14.79 -5.23
C PHE A 163 -6.75 -15.08 -6.12
N ASP A 164 -6.83 -14.60 -7.36
CA ASP A 164 -5.76 -14.50 -8.35
C ASP A 164 -5.75 -13.06 -8.85
N LEU A 165 -4.76 -12.28 -8.43
CA LEU A 165 -4.75 -10.82 -8.63
C LEU A 165 -3.42 -10.35 -9.22
N ALA A 166 -3.51 -9.56 -10.27
CA ALA A 166 -2.38 -8.88 -10.88
C ALA A 166 -1.85 -7.74 -10.00
N TYR A 167 -0.56 -7.44 -10.18
CA TYR A 167 0.03 -6.23 -9.59
C TYR A 167 -0.48 -4.97 -10.31
N ALA A 168 -0.78 -3.92 -9.52
CA ALA A 168 -1.15 -2.57 -10.00
C ALA A 168 -0.14 -1.99 -10.99
N THR A 169 1.11 -2.41 -10.87
CA THR A 169 2.19 -2.12 -11.80
C THR A 169 2.90 -3.43 -12.10
N LYS A 170 3.00 -3.84 -13.37
CA LYS A 170 3.81 -5.02 -13.75
C LYS A 170 5.18 -4.91 -13.12
N VAL A 171 5.53 -5.81 -12.20
CA VAL A 171 6.90 -5.89 -11.70
C VAL A 171 7.71 -6.37 -12.90
N ALA A 172 8.63 -5.55 -13.40
CA ALA A 172 9.60 -6.04 -14.36
C ALA A 172 10.40 -7.14 -13.65
N ALA A 173 10.29 -8.38 -14.14
CA ALA A 173 10.94 -9.53 -13.54
C ALA A 173 12.45 -9.29 -13.45
N THR A 174 12.97 -9.05 -12.25
CA THR A 174 14.40 -9.19 -11.94
C THR A 174 14.57 -10.45 -11.12
N ALA A 175 15.27 -11.41 -11.73
CA ALA A 175 15.50 -12.75 -11.23
C ALA A 175 16.17 -12.80 -9.84
N ALA A 176 15.95 -13.95 -9.20
CA ALA A 176 16.36 -14.31 -7.85
C ALA A 176 17.80 -13.97 -7.45
N GLY A 177 17.94 -13.50 -6.21
CA GLY A 177 19.07 -13.81 -5.33
C GLY A 177 20.38 -13.06 -5.59
N ALA A 178 20.51 -11.84 -5.06
CA ALA A 178 21.80 -11.30 -4.65
C ALA A 178 21.63 -10.30 -3.49
N ALA A 179 22.40 -10.58 -2.43
CA ALA A 179 22.79 -9.77 -1.27
C ALA A 179 22.34 -8.30 -1.17
N ALA A 180 21.91 -7.95 0.04
CA ALA A 180 22.05 -6.65 0.71
C ALA A 180 22.47 -5.46 -0.18
N GLY A 181 21.48 -4.68 -0.60
CA GLY A 181 21.69 -3.40 -1.27
C GLY A 181 20.40 -2.59 -1.22
N GLY A 182 20.37 -1.58 -0.34
CA GLY A 182 19.22 -0.70 -0.13
C GLY A 182 18.75 -0.06 -1.43
N GLY A 183 17.43 -0.15 -1.66
CA GLY A 183 16.72 0.44 -2.77
C GLY A 183 16.77 1.96 -2.73
N ALA A 184 17.82 2.49 -3.33
CA ALA A 184 17.78 3.74 -4.03
C ALA A 184 16.76 3.65 -5.18
N THR A 185 15.77 4.55 -5.21
CA THR A 185 15.08 4.93 -6.46
C THR A 185 16.17 5.21 -7.51
N GLY A 186 15.97 4.97 -8.81
CA GLY A 186 17.01 5.35 -9.78
C GLY A 186 17.43 6.81 -9.60
N PRO A 187 18.72 7.15 -9.74
CA PRO A 187 19.64 7.24 -8.59
C PRO A 187 19.00 7.83 -7.33
N ALA A 188 19.24 7.21 -6.16
CA ALA A 188 18.80 7.79 -4.90
C ALA A 188 19.47 9.15 -4.83
N ALA A 189 18.66 10.21 -4.90
CA ALA A 189 19.05 11.44 -4.26
C ALA A 189 19.19 11.07 -2.77
N LYS A 190 20.42 10.80 -2.34
CA LYS A 190 20.75 10.57 -0.95
C LYS A 190 20.29 11.80 -0.19
N GLY A 191 19.18 11.69 0.53
CA GLY A 191 18.74 12.75 1.42
C GLY A 191 19.86 13.08 2.38
N LYS A 192 20.10 14.37 2.64
CA LYS A 192 21.10 14.79 3.60
C LYS A 192 20.64 14.35 5.00
N PRO A 193 21.47 13.65 5.78
CA PRO A 193 21.12 13.31 7.15
C PRO A 193 20.79 14.58 7.94
N LEU A 194 19.65 14.53 8.64
CA LEU A 194 19.23 15.59 9.56
C LEU A 194 19.87 15.37 10.93
N PRO A 195 20.29 16.44 11.62
CA PRO A 195 20.79 16.33 12.98
C PRO A 195 19.67 15.90 13.94
N PRO A 196 20.01 15.45 15.16
CA PRO A 196 19.05 15.38 16.26
C PRO A 196 18.29 16.70 16.39
N GLY A 197 16.97 16.63 16.58
CA GLY A 197 16.08 17.79 16.53
C GLY A 197 15.54 18.14 15.14
N GLY A 198 15.99 17.48 14.06
CA GLY A 198 15.37 17.55 12.73
C GLY A 198 15.52 18.87 11.97
N GLY A 199 16.34 19.79 12.45
CA GLY A 199 16.52 21.12 11.83
C GLY A 199 15.21 21.92 11.76
N ASP A 200 15.01 22.67 10.69
CA ASP A 200 13.81 23.51 10.54
C ASP A 200 12.53 22.69 10.34
N ALA A 201 12.62 21.52 9.72
CA ALA A 201 11.50 20.58 9.62
C ALA A 201 11.11 20.06 11.02
N GLY A 202 12.10 19.73 11.86
CA GLY A 202 11.86 19.33 13.24
C GLY A 202 11.20 20.41 14.08
N LYS A 203 11.52 21.70 13.88
CA LYS A 203 10.83 22.81 14.57
C LYS A 203 9.34 22.88 14.21
N VAL A 204 8.98 22.70 12.93
CA VAL A 204 7.58 22.67 12.52
C VAL A 204 6.84 21.46 13.10
N PHE A 205 7.48 20.30 13.14
CA PHE A 205 6.92 19.14 13.82
C PHE A 205 6.66 19.41 15.32
N GLN A 206 7.60 20.04 16.03
CA GLN A 206 7.40 20.40 17.45
C GLN A 206 6.28 21.42 17.63
N ALA A 207 6.15 22.40 16.73
CA ALA A 207 5.06 23.35 16.76
C ALA A 207 3.69 22.67 16.56
N ASN A 208 3.61 21.71 15.62
CA ASN A 208 2.41 20.91 15.39
C ASN A 208 2.04 20.06 16.63
N LEU A 209 3.02 19.41 17.26
CA LEU A 209 2.81 18.65 18.49
C LEU A 209 2.32 19.54 19.65
N ALA A 210 2.90 20.73 19.80
CA ALA A 210 2.45 21.68 20.80
C ALA A 210 1.00 22.15 20.55
N ALA A 211 0.63 22.37 19.28
CA ALA A 211 -0.72 22.72 18.88
C ALA A 211 -1.71 21.58 19.21
N MET A 212 -1.37 20.33 18.86
CA MET A 212 -2.18 19.15 19.19
C MET A 212 -2.45 19.02 20.68
N ARG A 213 -1.40 19.16 21.51
CA ARG A 213 -1.52 19.09 22.98
C ARG A 213 -2.33 20.21 23.60
N LYS A 214 -2.39 21.37 22.95
CA LYS A 214 -3.21 22.50 23.38
C LYS A 214 -4.65 22.42 22.85
N GLY A 215 -4.92 21.52 21.91
CA GLY A 215 -6.16 21.56 21.12
C GLY A 215 -6.26 22.83 20.26
N ASP A 216 -5.13 23.45 19.91
CA ASP A 216 -5.10 24.69 19.14
C ASP A 216 -5.28 24.38 17.66
N PHE A 217 -6.54 24.35 17.24
CA PHE A 217 -6.91 23.94 15.90
C PHE A 217 -6.34 24.84 14.81
N ASP A 218 -6.33 26.16 15.02
CA ASP A 218 -5.81 27.10 14.03
C ASP A 218 -4.28 26.98 13.92
N ALA A 219 -3.57 26.76 15.03
CA ALA A 219 -2.13 26.48 14.99
C ALA A 219 -1.81 25.15 14.29
N MET A 220 -2.64 24.11 14.45
CA MET A 220 -2.45 22.85 13.71
C MET A 220 -2.64 23.05 12.20
N LEU A 221 -3.69 23.77 11.78
CA LEU A 221 -3.91 24.10 10.37
C LEU A 221 -2.73 24.88 9.77
N ALA A 222 -2.04 25.69 10.57
CA ALA A 222 -0.87 26.46 10.13
C ALA A 222 0.39 25.60 10.00
N THR A 223 0.47 24.46 10.67
CA THR A 223 1.65 23.58 10.66
C THR A 223 1.53 22.37 9.75
N VAL A 224 0.33 22.04 9.24
CA VAL A 224 0.12 20.92 8.30
C VAL A 224 0.05 21.37 6.83
N THR A 225 0.20 20.43 5.89
CA THR A 225 0.08 20.71 4.46
C THR A 225 -1.30 21.25 4.12
N GLN A 226 -1.42 22.03 3.03
CA GLN A 226 -2.70 22.61 2.63
C GLN A 226 -3.78 21.54 2.46
N ALA A 227 -3.44 20.41 1.83
CA ALA A 227 -4.35 19.28 1.65
C ALA A 227 -4.87 18.72 2.99
N GLN A 228 -4.00 18.60 4.00
CA GLN A 228 -4.42 18.16 5.33
C GLN A 228 -5.23 19.23 6.06
N ALA A 229 -4.87 20.50 5.91
CA ALA A 229 -5.60 21.61 6.50
C ALA A 229 -7.04 21.70 5.94
N GLU A 230 -7.24 21.43 4.66
CA GLU A 230 -8.58 21.36 4.05
C GLU A 230 -9.39 20.18 4.62
N LYS A 231 -8.80 18.99 4.74
CA LYS A 231 -9.44 17.83 5.40
C LYS A 231 -9.85 18.14 6.84
N MET A 232 -8.96 18.75 7.62
CA MET A 232 -9.24 19.16 9.00
C MET A 232 -10.37 20.22 9.04
N ARG A 233 -10.35 21.24 8.17
CA ARG A 233 -11.42 22.25 8.10
C ARG A 233 -12.77 21.63 7.76
N ALA A 234 -12.83 20.64 6.87
CA ALA A 234 -14.05 19.92 6.55
C ALA A 234 -14.63 19.21 7.79
N GLN A 235 -13.77 18.68 8.66
CA GLN A 235 -14.16 18.04 9.93
C GLN A 235 -14.59 19.04 11.02
N LYS A 236 -14.20 20.33 10.93
CA LYS A 236 -14.57 21.36 11.93
C LYS A 236 -16.07 21.52 12.13
N ASN A 237 -16.84 21.30 11.07
CA ASN A 237 -18.30 21.45 11.09
C ASN A 237 -19.03 20.15 11.49
N ALA A 238 -18.30 19.07 11.75
CA ALA A 238 -18.90 17.83 12.19
C ALA A 238 -19.43 17.97 13.63
N PRO A 239 -20.59 17.38 13.96
CA PRO A 239 -21.21 17.52 15.28
C PRO A 239 -20.34 16.94 16.41
N ASP A 240 -19.44 16.03 16.09
CA ASP A 240 -18.49 15.38 16.98
C ASP A 240 -17.10 16.03 17.01
N PHE A 241 -16.90 17.16 16.30
CA PHE A 241 -15.59 17.82 16.20
C PHE A 241 -14.96 18.15 17.56
N ALA A 242 -15.75 18.66 18.51
CA ALA A 242 -15.27 18.96 19.85
C ALA A 242 -14.79 17.70 20.59
N ALA A 243 -15.49 16.58 20.42
CA ALA A 243 -15.09 15.29 20.99
C ALA A 243 -13.84 14.73 20.30
N MET A 244 -13.74 14.87 18.97
CA MET A 244 -12.52 14.50 18.22
C MET A 244 -11.30 15.33 18.63
N LEU A 245 -11.48 16.64 18.86
CA LEU A 245 -10.42 17.54 19.29
C LEU A 245 -9.94 17.21 20.70
N GLU A 246 -10.85 16.96 21.64
CA GLU A 246 -10.51 16.52 23.00
C GLU A 246 -9.88 15.12 22.99
N MET A 247 -10.38 14.20 22.15
CA MET A 247 -9.76 12.90 21.95
C MET A 247 -8.33 13.06 21.44
N MET A 248 -8.10 13.84 20.38
CA MET A 248 -6.77 14.06 19.84
C MET A 248 -5.82 14.70 20.86
N LYS A 249 -6.31 15.63 21.70
CA LYS A 249 -5.54 16.21 22.81
C LYS A 249 -5.21 15.16 23.88
N ALA A 250 -6.16 14.28 24.21
CA ALA A 250 -5.98 13.19 25.16
C ALA A 250 -5.02 12.11 24.65
N PHE A 251 -5.00 11.84 23.35
CA PHE A 251 -4.09 10.87 22.73
C PHE A 251 -2.80 11.49 22.21
N ALA A 252 -2.64 12.81 22.25
CA ALA A 252 -1.41 13.47 21.87
C ALA A 252 -0.26 12.99 22.77
N PRO A 253 0.92 12.68 22.21
CA PRO A 253 2.06 12.25 23.01
C PRO A 253 2.47 13.31 24.04
N LYS A 254 2.87 12.87 25.23
CA LYS A 254 3.38 13.73 26.30
C LYS A 254 4.68 14.42 25.89
N SER A 255 5.51 13.73 25.12
CA SER A 255 6.68 14.28 24.44
C SER A 255 6.95 13.50 23.17
N ALA A 256 7.51 14.15 22.16
CA ALA A 256 8.02 13.47 20.97
C ALA A 256 9.29 14.19 20.51
N ASN A 257 10.44 13.53 20.66
CA ASN A 257 11.76 14.07 20.32
C ASN A 257 12.17 13.55 18.94
N VAL A 258 12.70 14.44 18.11
CA VAL A 258 13.26 14.04 16.81
C VAL A 258 14.69 13.56 17.03
N THR A 259 14.96 12.29 16.78
CA THR A 259 16.29 11.68 16.99
C THR A 259 17.16 11.72 15.74
N GLY A 260 16.55 11.90 14.57
CA GLY A 260 17.25 12.03 13.30
C GLY A 260 16.28 12.14 12.13
N GLY A 261 16.79 11.92 10.92
CA GLY A 261 15.95 11.98 9.71
C GLY A 261 16.74 12.16 8.43
N GLN A 262 16.02 12.32 7.33
CA GLN A 262 16.59 12.63 6.01
C GLN A 262 15.90 13.85 5.39
N ASP A 263 16.69 14.78 4.88
CA ASP A 263 16.23 15.95 4.11
C ASP A 263 16.51 15.74 2.62
N PHE A 264 15.45 15.77 1.83
CA PHE A 264 15.48 15.61 0.37
C PHE A 264 15.36 16.96 -0.35
N GLY A 265 15.38 18.09 0.36
CA GLY A 265 15.33 19.46 -0.16
C GLY A 265 13.93 20.05 -0.12
N ASP A 266 12.94 19.35 -0.65
CA ASP A 266 11.51 19.72 -0.66
C ASP A 266 10.65 18.83 0.27
N ARG A 267 11.24 17.74 0.77
CA ARG A 267 10.62 16.78 1.68
C ARG A 267 11.61 16.41 2.78
N ALA A 268 11.12 16.24 4.01
CA ALA A 268 11.90 15.73 5.11
C ALA A 268 11.19 14.53 5.76
N GLU A 269 11.95 13.53 6.15
CA GLU A 269 11.48 12.42 6.98
C GLU A 269 12.18 12.50 8.33
N LEU A 270 11.41 12.68 9.39
CA LEU A 270 11.90 12.73 10.76
C LEU A 270 11.68 11.39 11.44
N VAL A 271 12.68 10.94 12.20
CA VAL A 271 12.56 9.82 13.14
C VAL A 271 12.24 10.40 14.52
N ILE A 272 11.22 9.86 15.17
CA ILE A 272 10.66 10.38 16.41
C ILE A 272 10.65 9.30 17.47
N GLU A 273 11.09 9.68 18.67
CA GLU A 273 10.88 8.92 19.89
C GLU A 273 9.90 9.70 20.76
N ALA A 274 8.78 9.07 21.11
CA ALA A 274 7.71 9.67 21.88
C ALA A 274 7.48 8.95 23.21
N LEU A 275 6.86 9.66 24.13
CA LEU A 275 6.23 9.09 25.32
C LEU A 275 4.75 9.35 25.19
N ASP A 276 3.93 8.31 25.32
CA ASP A 276 2.49 8.48 25.36
C ASP A 276 2.03 9.07 26.71
N GLN A 277 0.72 9.14 26.94
CA GLN A 277 0.19 9.66 28.21
C GLN A 277 0.50 8.77 29.41
N SER A 278 0.62 7.46 29.21
CA SER A 278 0.97 6.47 30.23
C SER A 278 2.45 6.51 30.61
N GLY A 279 3.27 7.16 29.77
CA GLY A 279 4.73 7.20 29.92
C GLY A 279 5.43 6.07 29.18
N ASP A 280 4.68 5.29 28.39
CA ASP A 280 5.23 4.22 27.58
C ASP A 280 5.96 4.81 26.38
N LYS A 281 7.07 4.16 26.02
CA LYS A 281 7.87 4.58 24.88
C LYS A 281 7.15 4.22 23.60
N ALA A 282 6.91 5.23 22.79
CA ALA A 282 6.44 5.12 21.43
C ALA A 282 7.56 5.53 20.47
N SER A 283 7.58 4.96 19.27
CA SER A 283 8.45 5.43 18.20
C SER A 283 7.61 5.72 16.97
N GLY A 284 8.09 6.63 16.14
CA GLY A 284 7.32 7.10 15.01
C GLY A 284 8.17 7.77 13.95
N THR A 285 7.53 8.10 12.85
CA THR A 285 8.11 8.91 11.80
C THR A 285 7.16 10.05 11.46
N SER A 286 7.71 11.20 11.07
CA SER A 286 6.91 12.29 10.54
C SER A 286 7.49 12.75 9.22
N THR A 287 6.64 12.78 8.20
CA THR A 287 6.97 13.34 6.90
C THR A 287 6.54 14.81 6.87
N LEU A 288 7.42 15.66 6.36
CA LEU A 288 7.16 17.06 6.11
C LEU A 288 7.44 17.38 4.65
N ARG A 289 6.70 18.35 4.11
CA ARG A 289 6.90 18.91 2.76
C ARG A 289 7.08 20.41 2.82
N LYS A 290 7.83 20.98 1.89
CA LYS A 290 7.89 22.42 1.68
C LYS A 290 6.75 22.85 0.78
N GLU A 291 5.91 23.73 1.29
CA GLU A 291 4.87 24.43 0.53
C GLU A 291 5.12 25.93 0.64
N GLY A 292 5.25 26.63 -0.50
CA GLY A 292 5.54 28.06 -0.51
C GLY A 292 6.83 28.45 0.23
N GLY A 293 7.82 27.55 0.29
CA GLY A 293 9.07 27.75 1.04
C GLY A 293 8.98 27.48 2.54
N GLN A 294 7.81 27.09 3.06
CA GLN A 294 7.60 26.75 4.47
C GLN A 294 7.47 25.24 4.64
N TRP A 295 8.13 24.68 5.65
CA TRP A 295 7.90 23.30 6.04
C TRP A 295 6.50 23.12 6.62
N LYS A 296 5.84 22.03 6.24
CA LYS A 296 4.50 21.64 6.70
C LYS A 296 4.48 20.15 6.99
N VAL A 297 3.85 19.76 8.09
CA VAL A 297 3.62 18.36 8.46
C VAL A 297 2.62 17.76 7.50
N ASP A 298 3.01 16.66 6.87
CA ASP A 298 2.19 15.97 5.91
C ASP A 298 1.53 14.73 6.50
N LYS A 299 2.34 13.93 7.22
CA LYS A 299 1.90 12.70 7.88
C LYS A 299 2.76 12.47 9.12
N THR A 300 2.14 12.07 10.22
CA THR A 300 2.85 11.60 11.41
C THR A 300 2.30 10.23 11.75
N SER A 301 3.18 9.24 11.83
CA SER A 301 2.86 7.86 12.19
C SER A 301 3.57 7.53 13.50
N MET A 302 2.83 7.08 14.50
CA MET A 302 3.38 6.66 15.79
C MET A 302 2.89 5.26 16.13
N LYS A 303 3.79 4.47 16.72
CA LYS A 303 3.50 3.16 17.28
C LYS A 303 3.64 3.23 18.79
N SER A 304 2.57 2.96 19.53
CA SER A 304 2.65 2.70 20.97
C SER A 304 3.39 1.40 21.21
N GLY A 305 4.29 1.40 22.20
CA GLY A 305 4.97 0.18 22.64
C GLY A 305 3.94 -0.86 23.10
N LEU A 306 4.12 -2.10 22.64
CA LEU A 306 3.66 -3.28 23.37
C LEU A 306 4.68 -3.58 24.46
#